data_AF-A0A962V1U0-F1
#
_entry.id   AF-A0A962V1U0-F1
#
_cell.length_a   1.000
_cell.length_b   1.000
_cell.length_c   1.000
_cell.angle_alpha   90.00
_cell.angle_beta   90.00
_cell.angle_gamma   90.00
#
_symmetry.space_group_name_H-M   'P 1'
#
loop_
_entity.id
_entity.type
_entity.pdbx_description
1 polymer ?
#
loop_
_entity_poly.entity_id
_entity_poly.type
_entity_poly.pdbx_seq_one_letter_code
_entity_poly.pdbx_strand_id
1 'polypeptide(L)'
;AQSDDTDPDEVLDRPPDESIDKPLSGSAMERKITNDARAYIRALAQLRGRNVEWAEQAVVQAASLSAQDALAKNVIDLVAVNVADLLTQLEGRTVQVAGTDRILNLDEPVIEILQP
;
A
#
# COMPACT_ATOMS: atom_id res chain seq x y z
N ALA A 1 26.57 45.77 -11.62
CA ALA A 1 26.52 44.51 -12.40
C ALA A 1 27.40 43.51 -11.65
N GLN A 2 26.81 42.75 -10.73
CA GLN A 2 27.44 41.58 -10.14
C GLN A 2 26.80 40.40 -10.84
N SER A 3 27.63 39.64 -11.55
CA SER A 3 27.25 38.46 -12.30
C SER A 3 26.99 37.32 -11.32
N ASP A 4 25.74 36.84 -11.34
CA ASP A 4 25.35 35.50 -10.91
C ASP A 4 26.16 34.47 -11.70
N ASP A 5 27.12 33.82 -11.03
CA ASP A 5 27.64 32.51 -11.45
C ASP A 5 27.01 31.47 -10.51
N THR A 6 25.79 31.05 -10.84
CA THR A 6 25.23 29.81 -10.28
C THR A 6 25.73 28.68 -11.15
N ASP A 7 26.58 27.84 -10.57
CA ASP A 7 27.14 26.63 -11.15
C ASP A 7 26.00 25.65 -11.51
N PRO A 8 25.83 25.21 -12.77
CA PRO A 8 24.69 24.39 -13.17
C PRO A 8 24.81 22.90 -12.78
N ASP A 9 25.89 22.50 -12.12
CA ASP A 9 26.17 21.10 -11.78
C ASP A 9 25.65 20.66 -10.38
N GLU A 10 24.92 21.50 -9.65
CA GLU A 10 24.32 21.12 -8.36
C GLU A 10 22.96 20.42 -8.53
N VAL A 11 22.88 19.41 -9.39
CA VAL A 11 21.69 18.56 -9.53
C VAL A 11 22.07 17.08 -9.60
N LEU A 12 21.66 16.38 -8.54
CA LEU A 12 21.42 14.94 -8.44
C LEU A 12 22.65 14.03 -8.32
N ASP A 13 23.31 14.12 -7.16
CA ASP A 13 23.92 12.93 -6.54
C ASP A 13 23.16 12.59 -5.24
N ARG A 14 21.85 12.38 -5.38
CA ARG A 14 21.07 11.77 -4.31
C ARG A 14 21.46 10.29 -4.33
N PRO A 15 22.07 9.75 -3.26
CA PRO A 15 22.40 8.34 -3.24
C PRO A 15 21.13 7.53 -3.51
N PRO A 16 21.21 6.43 -4.29
CA PRO A 16 20.09 5.52 -4.42
C PRO A 16 19.63 5.14 -3.01
N ASP A 17 18.32 5.14 -2.77
CA ASP A 17 17.71 4.80 -1.49
C ASP A 17 18.21 3.42 -1.01
N GLU A 18 19.28 3.42 -0.20
CA GLU A 18 19.97 2.24 0.33
C GLU A 18 19.13 1.43 1.33
N SER A 19 17.85 1.79 1.53
CA SER A 19 17.04 1.19 2.59
C SER A 19 16.39 -0.16 2.23
N ILE A 20 16.54 -0.66 1.00
CA ILE A 20 15.83 -1.88 0.55
C ILE A 20 16.67 -3.18 0.64
N ASP A 21 18.00 -3.10 0.62
CA ASP A 21 18.87 -4.28 0.43
C ASP A 21 19.68 -4.73 1.66
N LYS A 22 19.37 -4.21 2.85
CA LYS A 22 20.09 -4.62 4.07
C LYS A 22 19.71 -6.06 4.45
N PRO A 23 20.68 -6.97 4.71
CA PRO A 23 20.37 -8.35 5.07
C PRO A 23 19.57 -8.39 6.38
N LEU A 24 18.42 -9.06 6.32
CA LEU A 24 17.57 -9.34 7.47
C LEU A 24 18.36 -10.09 8.55
N SER A 25 18.34 -9.58 9.79
CA SER A 25 18.97 -10.23 10.93
C SER A 25 18.16 -11.47 11.35
N GLY A 26 18.81 -12.63 11.47
CA GLY A 26 18.13 -13.86 11.90
C GLY A 26 18.79 -15.15 11.40
N SER A 27 18.26 -16.29 11.82
CA SER A 27 18.65 -17.60 11.30
C SER A 27 18.43 -17.70 9.78
N ALA A 28 19.10 -18.63 9.11
CA ALA A 28 18.88 -18.86 7.68
C ALA A 28 17.39 -19.18 7.36
N MET A 29 16.70 -19.85 8.29
CA MET A 29 15.28 -20.14 8.16
C MET A 29 14.42 -18.88 8.26
N GLU A 30 14.68 -18.01 9.26
CA GLU A 30 13.96 -16.74 9.41
C GLU A 30 14.09 -15.87 8.17
N ARG A 31 15.32 -15.72 7.65
CA ARG A 31 15.56 -14.97 6.41
C ARG A 31 14.78 -15.55 5.22
N LYS A 32 14.69 -16.87 5.11
CA LYS A 32 13.92 -17.52 4.03
C LYS A 32 12.43 -17.21 4.16
N ILE A 33 11.88 -17.31 5.37
CA ILE A 33 10.46 -17.02 5.64
C ILE A 33 10.14 -15.56 5.30
N THR A 34 10.94 -14.61 5.79
CA THR A 34 10.70 -13.19 5.53
C THR A 34 10.84 -12.85 4.05
N ASN A 35 11.81 -13.45 3.34
CA ASN A 35 11.96 -13.25 1.90
C ASN A 35 10.76 -13.80 1.11
N ASP A 36 10.22 -14.94 1.51
CA ASP A 36 9.03 -15.52 0.89
C ASP A 36 7.80 -14.64 1.13
N ALA A 37 7.59 -14.21 2.38
CA ALA A 37 6.50 -13.29 2.74
C ALA A 37 6.60 -11.96 1.98
N ARG A 38 7.82 -11.43 1.81
CA ARG A 38 8.08 -10.23 1.01
C ARG A 38 7.71 -10.44 -0.45
N ALA A 39 8.16 -11.53 -1.07
CA ALA A 39 7.84 -11.80 -2.47
C ALA A 39 6.33 -11.93 -2.68
N TYR A 40 5.66 -12.64 -1.76
CA TYR A 40 4.22 -12.84 -1.78
C TYR A 40 3.43 -11.54 -1.65
N ILE A 41 3.75 -10.70 -0.66
CA ILE A 41 3.00 -9.44 -0.44
C ILE A 41 3.19 -8.45 -1.60
N ARG A 42 4.39 -8.40 -2.18
CA ARG A 42 4.67 -7.59 -3.37
C ARG A 42 3.82 -8.03 -4.57
N ALA A 43 3.74 -9.33 -4.81
CA ALA A 43 2.92 -9.89 -5.89
C ALA A 43 1.42 -9.55 -5.70
N LEU A 44 0.91 -9.64 -4.46
CA LEU A 44 -0.47 -9.24 -4.15
C LEU A 44 -0.71 -7.74 -4.34
N ALA A 45 0.23 -6.90 -3.91
CA ALA A 45 0.13 -5.46 -4.10
C ALA A 45 0.09 -5.11 -5.59
N GLN A 46 0.95 -5.70 -6.41
CA GLN A 46 0.94 -5.52 -7.87
C GLN A 46 -0.37 -5.99 -8.50
N LEU A 47 -0.84 -7.19 -8.14
CA LEU A 47 -2.10 -7.74 -8.65
C LEU A 47 -3.29 -6.82 -8.35
N ARG A 48 -3.27 -6.13 -7.21
CA ARG A 48 -4.35 -5.23 -6.76
C ARG A 48 -4.09 -3.76 -7.08
N GLY A 49 -3.00 -3.42 -7.77
CA GLY A 49 -2.63 -2.03 -8.07
C GLY A 49 -2.36 -1.17 -6.83
N ARG A 50 -1.76 -1.75 -5.79
CA ARG A 50 -1.40 -1.09 -4.52
C ARG A 50 0.09 -0.81 -4.42
N ASN A 51 0.43 0.04 -3.46
CA ASN A 51 1.80 0.42 -3.15
C ASN A 51 2.67 -0.77 -2.76
N VAL A 52 3.55 -1.18 -3.68
CA VAL A 52 4.38 -2.38 -3.56
C VAL A 52 5.51 -2.15 -2.57
N GLU A 53 6.09 -0.95 -2.60
CA GLU A 53 7.20 -0.54 -1.75
C GLU A 53 6.77 -0.54 -0.29
N TRP A 54 5.61 0.05 0.01
CA TRP A 54 5.07 0.04 1.35
C TRP A 54 4.70 -1.37 1.81
N ALA A 55 4.11 -2.19 0.94
CA ALA A 55 3.72 -3.56 1.27
C ALA A 55 4.92 -4.42 1.70
N GLU A 56 6.08 -4.22 1.06
CA GLU A 56 7.34 -4.83 1.50
C GLU A 56 7.80 -4.29 2.86
N GLN A 57 7.81 -2.98 3.05
CA GLN A 57 8.23 -2.35 4.31
C GLN A 57 7.39 -2.82 5.50
N ALA A 58 6.09 -3.06 5.31
CA ALA A 58 5.19 -3.60 6.33
C ALA A 58 5.67 -4.97 6.85
N VAL A 59 6.27 -5.81 6.00
CA VAL A 59 6.77 -7.14 6.38
C VAL A 59 8.19 -7.06 6.94
N VAL A 60 9.07 -6.31 6.28
CA VAL A 60 10.51 -6.25 6.63
C VAL A 60 10.76 -5.43 7.89
N GLN A 61 10.05 -4.31 8.04
CA GLN A 61 10.31 -3.32 9.08
C GLN A 61 9.20 -3.27 10.14
N ALA A 62 8.17 -4.13 10.02
CA ALA A 62 6.95 -4.04 10.83
C ALA A 62 6.34 -2.62 10.80
N ALA A 63 6.43 -1.95 9.65
CA ALA A 63 5.98 -0.57 9.50
C ALA A 63 4.45 -0.47 9.68
N SER A 64 4.00 0.60 10.33
CA SER A 64 2.58 0.92 10.55
C SER A 64 2.24 2.27 9.92
N LEU A 65 1.02 2.44 9.44
CA LEU A 65 0.50 3.69 8.89
C LEU A 65 -0.80 4.09 9.57
N SER A 66 -1.04 5.41 9.64
CA SER A 66 -2.37 5.95 9.90
C SER A 66 -3.30 5.63 8.72
N ALA A 67 -4.62 5.67 8.95
CA ALA A 67 -5.60 5.46 7.89
C ALA A 67 -5.46 6.51 6.76
N GLN A 68 -5.16 7.77 7.13
CA GLN A 68 -4.97 8.87 6.18
C GLN A 68 -3.72 8.64 5.32
N ASP A 69 -2.60 8.25 5.92
CA ASP A 69 -1.37 7.97 5.17
C ASP A 69 -1.51 6.73 4.29
N ALA A 70 -2.23 5.72 4.75
CA ALA A 70 -2.53 4.51 3.97
C ALA A 70 -3.36 4.85 2.73
N LEU A 71 -4.35 5.75 2.84
CA LEU A 71 -5.11 6.24 1.70
C LEU A 71 -4.21 7.05 0.75
N ALA A 72 -3.44 8.00 1.28
CA ALA A 72 -2.55 8.85 0.50
C ALA A 72 -1.47 8.05 -0.25
N LYS A 73 -0.99 6.96 0.34
CA LYS A 73 -0.01 6.04 -0.26
C LYS A 73 -0.65 4.99 -1.16
N ASN A 74 -1.97 4.98 -1.37
CA ASN A 74 -2.69 3.94 -2.14
C ASN A 74 -2.44 2.50 -1.61
N VAL A 75 -2.48 2.37 -0.28
CA VAL A 75 -2.51 1.08 0.42
C VAL A 75 -3.96 0.61 0.59
N ILE A 76 -4.87 1.56 0.80
CA ILE A 76 -6.32 1.34 0.91
C ILE A 76 -7.08 2.24 -0.07
N ASP A 77 -8.36 1.94 -0.28
CA ASP A 77 -9.23 2.67 -1.22
C ASP A 77 -9.94 3.88 -0.64
N LEU A 78 -10.27 3.82 0.64
CA LEU A 78 -11.13 4.81 1.30
C LEU A 78 -10.95 4.70 2.82
N VAL A 79 -11.40 5.75 3.50
CA VAL A 79 -11.56 5.76 4.96
C VAL A 79 -13.01 6.12 5.26
N ALA A 80 -13.69 5.27 6.00
CA ALA A 80 -15.07 5.50 6.45
C ALA A 80 -15.11 5.56 7.98
N VAL A 81 -15.94 6.44 8.53
CA VAL A 81 -16.05 6.64 9.99
C VAL A 81 -17.00 5.65 10.66
N ASN A 82 -17.88 5.02 9.90
CA ASN A 82 -18.79 3.97 10.36
C ASN A 82 -19.33 3.14 9.17
N VAL A 83 -20.14 2.12 9.45
CA VAL A 83 -20.70 1.21 8.42
C VAL A 83 -21.65 1.95 7.46
N ALA A 84 -22.48 2.87 7.95
CA ALA A 84 -23.40 3.61 7.09
C ALA A 84 -22.67 4.52 6.09
N ASP A 85 -21.62 5.19 6.55
CA ASP A 85 -20.71 5.98 5.73
C ASP A 85 -19.98 5.10 4.69
N LEU A 86 -19.49 3.93 5.11
CA LEU A 86 -18.87 2.96 4.21
C LEU A 86 -19.82 2.55 3.06
N LEU A 87 -21.06 2.17 3.39
CA LEU A 87 -22.06 1.76 2.39
C LEU A 87 -22.35 2.91 1.41
N THR A 88 -22.50 4.12 1.93
CA THR A 88 -22.72 5.33 1.12
C THR A 88 -21.55 5.60 0.17
N GLN A 89 -20.30 5.45 0.64
CA GLN A 89 -19.10 5.64 -0.18
C GLN A 89 -18.86 4.51 -1.19
N LEU A 90 -19.39 3.31 -0.94
CA LEU A 90 -19.25 2.16 -1.81
C LEU A 90 -20.32 2.07 -2.90
N GLU A 91 -21.45 2.75 -2.72
CA GLU A 91 -22.54 2.78 -3.70
C GLU A 91 -22.04 3.18 -5.10
N GLY A 92 -22.42 2.41 -6.12
CA GLY A 92 -22.06 2.62 -7.51
C GLY A 92 -20.58 2.36 -7.85
N ARG A 93 -19.73 1.94 -6.90
CA ARG A 93 -18.33 1.64 -7.18
C ARG A 93 -18.18 0.31 -7.91
N THR A 94 -17.27 0.26 -8.87
CA THR A 94 -16.85 -0.98 -9.52
C THR A 94 -15.77 -1.66 -8.69
N VAL A 95 -15.99 -2.94 -8.36
CA VAL A 95 -15.03 -3.81 -7.70
C VAL A 95 -14.79 -5.07 -8.52
N GLN A 96 -13.60 -5.64 -8.42
CA GLN A 96 -13.28 -6.87 -9.13
C GLN A 96 -13.53 -8.09 -8.22
N VAL A 97 -14.43 -8.99 -8.64
CA VAL A 97 -14.77 -10.22 -7.94
C VAL A 97 -14.48 -11.40 -8.86
N ALA A 98 -13.53 -12.27 -8.46
CA ALA A 98 -13.10 -13.42 -9.25
C ALA A 98 -12.73 -13.05 -10.71
N GLY A 99 -12.05 -11.91 -10.91
CA GLY A 99 -11.64 -11.42 -12.22
C GLY A 99 -12.76 -10.77 -13.05
N THR A 100 -13.95 -10.60 -12.48
CA THR A 100 -15.08 -9.92 -13.14
C THR A 100 -15.38 -8.60 -12.42
N ASP A 101 -15.48 -7.53 -13.19
CA ASP A 101 -15.90 -6.24 -12.66
C ASP A 101 -17.40 -6.28 -12.30
N ARG A 102 -17.72 -5.82 -11.09
CA ARG A 102 -19.08 -5.74 -10.56
C ARG A 102 -19.31 -4.36 -9.96
N ILE A 103 -20.43 -3.75 -10.33
CA ILE A 103 -20.89 -2.52 -9.70
C ILE A 103 -21.59 -2.89 -8.40
N LEU A 104 -21.22 -2.21 -7.31
CA LEU A 104 -21.87 -2.34 -6.01
C LEU A 104 -23.17 -1.54 -6.03
N ASN A 105 -24.30 -2.23 -5.94
CA ASN A 105 -25.60 -1.62 -5.68
C ASN A 105 -25.99 -2.00 -4.25
N LEU A 106 -25.97 -1.04 -3.35
CA LEU A 106 -26.17 -1.18 -1.91
C LEU A 106 -27.42 -0.42 -1.45
N ASP A 107 -28.36 -0.12 -2.36
CA ASP A 107 -29.71 0.30 -2.03
C ASP A 107 -30.41 -0.81 -1.23
N GLU A 108 -30.71 -0.53 0.06
CA GLU A 108 -31.30 -1.46 1.03
C GLU A 108 -30.50 -2.77 1.26
N PRO A 109 -29.25 -2.68 1.76
CA PRO A 109 -28.42 -3.86 1.91
C PRO A 109 -28.88 -4.70 3.10
N VAL A 110 -28.95 -6.02 2.91
CA VAL A 110 -29.15 -6.97 4.02
C VAL A 110 -27.81 -7.14 4.74
N ILE A 111 -27.70 -6.59 5.94
CA ILE A 111 -26.49 -6.68 6.76
C ILE A 111 -26.63 -7.87 7.72
N GLU A 112 -25.79 -8.88 7.53
CA GLU A 112 -25.66 -10.01 8.44
C GLU A 112 -24.35 -9.90 9.22
N ILE A 113 -24.43 -9.95 10.55
CA ILE A 113 -23.26 -9.94 11.42
C ILE A 113 -22.90 -11.40 11.73
N LEU A 114 -21.85 -11.89 11.10
CA LEU A 114 -21.33 -13.23 11.37
C LEU A 114 -20.55 -13.23 12.69
N GLN A 115 -20.97 -14.07 13.64
CA GLN A 115 -20.17 -14.35 14.83
C GLN A 115 -19.17 -15.48 14.52
N PRO A 116 -17.93 -15.37 15.04
CA PRO A 116 -16.87 -16.36 14.80
C PRO A 116 -17.17 -17.72 15.44
#